data_AF-A0A7V8Y9H1-F1
#
_entry.id   AF-A0A7V8Y9H1-F1
#
_cell.length_a   1.000
_cell.length_b   1.000
_cell.length_c   1.000
_cell.angle_alpha   90.00
_cell.angle_beta   90.00
_cell.angle_gamma   90.00
#
_symmetry.space_group_name_H-M   'P 1'
#
loop_
_entity.id
_entity.type
_entity.pdbx_description
1 polymer ?
#
loop_
_entity_poly.entity_id
_entity_poly.type
_entity_poly.pdbx_seq_one_letter_code
_entity_poly.pdbx_strand_id
1 'polypeptide(L)'
;MNRASYDSSCALIVVDVQNDFARPEGALYVSGGEDIVAVINEEIREALEAGALVVYTQEWHPPETPHFQAQGGLWPAHCVQGTWGSEL
;
A
#
# COMPACT_ATOMS: atom_id res chain seq x y z
N MET A 1 4.50 -22.38 -3.86
CA MET A 1 3.54 -21.38 -4.39
C MET A 1 3.86 -21.19 -5.86
N ASN A 2 2.85 -21.12 -6.74
CA ASN A 2 3.08 -20.75 -8.15
C ASN A 2 3.45 -19.27 -8.18
N ARG A 3 4.67 -18.96 -8.62
CA ARG A 3 5.09 -17.58 -8.86
C ARG A 3 4.46 -17.06 -10.15
N ALA A 4 4.09 -15.79 -10.17
CA ALA A 4 3.66 -15.14 -11.39
C ALA A 4 4.83 -15.12 -12.39
N SER A 5 4.54 -15.28 -13.68
CA SER A 5 5.49 -15.02 -14.74
C SER A 5 5.17 -13.63 -15.29
N TYR A 6 6.17 -12.76 -15.37
CA TYR A 6 6.05 -11.42 -15.91
C TYR A 6 6.62 -11.34 -17.33
N ASP A 7 6.05 -10.44 -18.13
CA ASP A 7 6.60 -9.95 -19.39
C ASP A 7 6.12 -8.52 -19.64
N SER A 8 6.50 -7.93 -20.78
CA SER A 8 6.14 -6.56 -21.13
C SER A 8 4.65 -6.31 -21.38
N SER A 9 3.81 -7.35 -21.42
CA SER A 9 2.35 -7.22 -21.51
C SER A 9 1.66 -7.23 -20.14
N CYS A 10 2.42 -7.49 -19.08
CA CYS A 10 1.92 -7.56 -17.71
C CYS A 10 2.00 -6.19 -17.00
N ALA A 11 1.17 -6.03 -15.97
CA ALA A 11 1.30 -4.97 -14.98
C ALA A 11 1.20 -5.55 -13.56
N LEU A 12 2.08 -5.12 -12.67
CA LEU A 12 2.00 -5.34 -11.23
C LEU A 12 1.44 -4.09 -10.57
N ILE A 13 0.36 -4.23 -9.81
CA ILE A 13 -0.24 -3.14 -9.04
C ILE A 13 -0.01 -3.43 -7.55
N VAL A 14 0.77 -2.57 -6.90
CA VAL A 14 1.06 -2.62 -5.47
C VAL A 14 0.06 -1.72 -4.77
N VAL A 15 -0.88 -2.33 -4.06
CA VAL A 15 -2.05 -1.62 -3.52
C VAL A 15 -1.81 -1.25 -2.06
N ASP A 16 -1.76 0.05 -1.80
CA ASP A 16 -1.87 0.68 -0.48
C ASP A 16 -0.93 0.08 0.59
N VAL A 17 0.32 -0.18 0.21
CA VAL A 17 1.38 -0.63 1.13
C VAL A 17 1.99 0.58 1.85
N GLN A 18 1.13 1.38 2.47
CA GLN A 18 1.52 2.59 3.20
C GLN A 18 1.78 2.30 4.67
N ASN A 19 2.52 3.19 5.35
CA ASN A 19 2.87 2.99 6.76
C ASN A 19 1.66 2.75 7.67
N ASP A 20 0.56 3.46 7.47
CA ASP A 20 -0.65 3.30 8.30
C ASP A 20 -1.27 1.90 8.19
N PHE A 21 -1.01 1.16 7.11
CA PHE A 21 -1.47 -0.21 6.92
C PHE A 21 -0.40 -1.26 7.22
N ALA A 22 0.86 -0.99 6.85
CA ALA A 22 1.93 -1.99 6.85
C ALA A 22 2.84 -1.95 8.08
N ARG A 23 2.74 -0.93 8.95
CA ARG A 23 3.61 -0.80 10.13
C ARG A 23 2.80 -1.03 11.41
N PRO A 24 3.33 -1.75 12.42
CA PRO A 24 2.63 -1.95 13.69
C PRO A 24 2.22 -0.66 14.40
N GLU A 25 2.94 0.44 14.16
CA GLU A 25 2.63 1.78 14.69
C GLU A 25 1.62 2.56 13.84
N GLY A 26 1.19 1.99 12.70
CA GLY A 26 0.25 2.59 11.76
C GLY A 26 -1.15 2.75 12.31
N ALA A 27 -1.85 3.82 11.90
CA ALA A 27 -3.16 4.17 12.43
C ALA A 27 -4.28 3.17 12.07
N LEU A 28 -4.10 2.40 10.99
CA LEU A 28 -5.04 1.37 10.53
C LEU A 28 -4.30 0.06 10.18
N TYR A 29 -3.40 -0.33 11.07
CA TYR A 29 -2.48 -1.45 10.85
C TYR A 29 -3.21 -2.77 10.51
N VAL A 30 -2.76 -3.40 9.43
CA VAL A 30 -3.14 -4.76 9.02
C VAL A 30 -2.16 -5.72 9.65
N SER A 31 -2.64 -6.62 10.51
CA SER A 31 -1.77 -7.56 11.23
C SER A 31 -0.90 -8.39 10.28
N GLY A 32 0.42 -8.32 10.47
CA GLY A 32 1.43 -8.96 9.60
C GLY A 32 1.74 -8.19 8.31
N GLY A 33 1.29 -6.95 8.18
CA GLY A 33 1.52 -6.12 6.98
C GLY A 33 3.01 -5.83 6.72
N GLU A 34 3.84 -5.79 7.77
CA GLU A 34 5.28 -5.61 7.65
C GLU A 34 5.97 -6.83 7.02
N ASP A 35 5.42 -8.03 7.23
CA ASP A 35 6.02 -9.28 6.80
C ASP A 35 5.93 -9.46 5.27
N ILE A 36 4.93 -8.84 4.63
CA ILE A 36 4.71 -8.96 3.18
C ILE A 36 5.55 -7.97 2.36
N VAL A 37 6.11 -6.92 2.98
CA VAL A 37 6.89 -5.89 2.28
C VAL A 37 8.08 -6.48 1.52
N ALA A 38 8.80 -7.43 2.13
CA ALA A 38 9.93 -8.09 1.49
C ALA A 38 9.51 -8.91 0.25
N VAL A 39 8.36 -9.58 0.33
CA VAL A 39 7.80 -10.37 -0.78
C VAL A 39 7.36 -9.45 -1.91
N ILE A 40 6.67 -8.34 -1.60
CA ILE A 40 6.24 -7.35 -2.58
C ILE A 40 7.44 -6.73 -3.30
N ASN A 41 8.50 -6.38 -2.57
CA ASN A 41 9.73 -5.86 -3.16
C ASN A 41 10.39 -6.84 -4.13
N GLU A 42 10.33 -8.15 -3.85
CA GLU A 42 10.83 -9.17 -4.75
C GLU A 42 9.97 -9.27 -6.03
N GLU A 43 8.64 -9.29 -5.91
CA GLU A 43 7.75 -9.31 -7.07
C GLU A 43 7.90 -8.04 -7.93
N ILE A 44 8.10 -6.87 -7.31
CA ILE A 44 8.43 -5.62 -8.01
C ILE A 44 9.72 -5.76 -8.82
N ARG A 45 10.78 -6.27 -8.19
CA ARG A 45 12.08 -6.46 -8.84
C ARG A 45 11.94 -7.36 -10.06
N GLU A 46 11.24 -8.47 -9.92
CA GLU A 46 11.03 -9.43 -10.99
C GLU A 46 10.16 -8.89 -12.12
N ALA A 47 9.09 -8.16 -11.79
CA ALA A 47 8.24 -7.50 -12.77
C ALA A 47 9.04 -6.47 -13.59
N LEU A 48 9.85 -5.63 -12.93
CA LEU A 48 10.70 -4.64 -13.61
C LEU A 48 11.76 -5.30 -14.50
N GLU A 49 12.42 -6.36 -14.03
CA GLU A 49 13.41 -7.10 -14.81
C GLU A 49 12.81 -7.75 -16.07
N ALA A 50 11.56 -8.20 -15.99
CA ALA A 50 10.81 -8.75 -17.12
C ALA A 50 10.21 -7.68 -18.07
N GLY A 51 10.39 -6.40 -17.76
CA GLY A 51 9.85 -5.28 -18.54
C GLY A 51 8.36 -5.02 -18.34
N ALA A 52 7.75 -5.57 -17.28
CA ALA A 52 6.37 -5.30 -16.91
C ALA A 52 6.21 -3.89 -16.33
N LEU A 53 5.01 -3.33 -16.44
CA LEU A 53 4.65 -2.07 -15.79
C LEU A 53 4.46 -2.29 -14.29
N VAL A 54 5.07 -1.46 -13.44
CA VAL A 54 4.79 -1.46 -11.99
C VAL A 54 4.10 -0.16 -11.61
N VAL A 55 2.96 -0.28 -10.93
CA VAL A 55 2.13 0.83 -10.46
C VAL A 55 1.91 0.69 -8.96
N TYR A 56 1.96 1.82 -8.25
CA TYR A 56 1.62 1.90 -6.83
C TYR A 56 0.33 2.69 -6.69
N THR A 57 -0.60 2.22 -5.87
CA THR A 57 -1.72 3.02 -5.39
C THR A 57 -1.44 3.51 -3.99
N GLN A 58 -2.15 4.58 -3.63
CA GLN A 58 -1.99 5.24 -2.36
C GLN A 58 -3.34 5.84 -1.98
N GLU A 59 -3.82 5.55 -0.78
CA GLU A 59 -4.83 6.38 -0.15
C GLU A 59 -4.21 7.73 0.23
N TRP A 60 -4.91 8.79 -0.11
CA TRP A 60 -4.40 10.15 0.02
C TRP A 60 -5.50 11.07 0.58
N HIS A 61 -5.91 10.82 1.82
CA HIS A 61 -7.09 11.46 2.42
C HIS A 61 -6.80 12.87 2.93
N PRO A 62 -7.68 13.87 2.69
CA PRO A 62 -7.56 15.14 3.40
C PRO A 62 -7.68 14.93 4.92
N PRO A 63 -7.14 15.85 5.75
CA PRO A 63 -7.21 15.72 7.22
C PRO A 63 -8.63 15.60 7.80
N GLU A 64 -9.62 16.12 7.08
CA GLU A 64 -11.03 16.02 7.41
C GLU A 64 -11.80 15.40 6.24
N THR A 65 -12.46 14.27 6.49
CA THR A 65 -13.26 13.55 5.48
C THR A 65 -14.38 12.77 6.18
N PRO A 66 -15.57 12.63 5.58
CA PRO A 66 -16.66 11.81 6.14
C PRO A 66 -16.30 10.32 6.32
N HIS A 67 -15.14 9.86 5.81
CA HIS A 67 -14.65 8.50 6.01
C HIS A 67 -14.12 8.27 7.44
N PHE A 68 -13.61 9.33 8.09
CA PHE A 68 -13.02 9.23 9.41
C PHE A 68 -14.06 9.35 10.52
N GLN A 69 -13.82 8.66 11.64
CA GLN A 69 -14.67 8.64 12.83
C GLN A 69 -14.94 10.03 13.39
N ALA A 70 -13.98 10.96 13.29
CA ALA A 70 -14.14 12.34 13.73
C ALA A 70 -15.24 13.10 12.97
N GLN A 71 -15.58 12.67 11.74
CA GLN A 71 -16.63 13.23 10.90
C GLN A 71 -17.84 12.27 10.75
N GLY A 72 -17.95 11.26 11.62
CA GLY A 72 -19.05 10.29 11.62
C GLY A 72 -18.84 9.07 10.72
N GLY A 73 -17.64 8.90 10.17
CA GLY A 73 -17.24 7.73 9.40
C GLY A 73 -16.86 6.52 10.24
N LEU A 74 -16.36 5.48 9.56
CA LEU A 74 -16.05 4.19 10.18
C LEU A 74 -14.58 4.07 10.63
N TRP A 75 -13.67 4.72 9.91
CA TRP A 75 -12.24 4.48 10.05
C TRP A 75 -11.56 5.50 10.97
N PRO A 76 -10.49 5.15 11.68
CA PRO A 76 -9.64 6.17 12.30
C PRO A 76 -9.05 7.09 11.21
N ALA A 77 -8.49 8.24 11.59
CA ALA A 77 -7.69 9.01 10.63
C ALA A 77 -6.47 8.18 10.22
N HIS A 78 -6.29 7.97 8.92
CA HIS A 78 -5.21 7.19 8.32
C HIS A 78 -4.89 7.76 6.94
N CYS A 79 -3.70 7.49 6.42
CA CYS A 79 -3.24 7.86 5.08
C CYS A 79 -3.53 9.35 4.76
N VAL A 80 -3.38 10.20 5.76
CA VAL A 80 -3.59 11.65 5.61
C VAL A 80 -2.46 12.24 4.78
N GLN A 81 -2.81 13.07 3.80
CA GLN A 81 -1.86 13.64 2.84
C GLN A 81 -0.65 14.28 3.54
N GLY A 82 0.56 13.87 3.16
CA GLY A 82 1.82 14.44 3.65
C GLY A 82 2.20 14.06 5.08
N THR A 83 1.49 13.12 5.70
CA THR A 83 1.86 12.55 7.00
C THR A 83 2.70 11.28 6.83
N TRP A 84 3.45 10.90 7.86
CA TRP A 84 4.21 9.64 7.86
C TRP A 84 3.36 8.43 7.51
N GLY A 85 2.12 8.38 8.02
CA GLY A 85 1.20 7.28 7.80
C GLY A 85 0.82 7.07 6.33
N SER A 86 0.88 8.11 5.51
CA SER A 86 0.61 7.98 4.07
C SER A 86 1.84 7.64 3.23
N GLU A 87 3.07 7.69 3.74
CA GLU A 87 4.27 7.32 2.98
C GLU A 87 4.30 5.83 2.61
N LEU A 88 4.96 5.50 1.49
CA LEU A 88 5.23 4.14 1.00
C LEU A 88 6.56 3.61 1.55
#